data_AF-A0A1Y2BJE7-F1
#
_entry.id   AF-A0A1Y2BJE7-F1
#
_cell.length_a   1.000
_cell.length_b   1.000
_cell.length_c   1.000
_cell.angle_alpha   90.00
_cell.angle_beta   90.00
_cell.angle_gamma   90.00
#
_symmetry.space_group_name_H-M   'P 1'
#
loop_
_entity.id
_entity.type
_entity.pdbx_description
1 polymer ?
#
loop_
_entity_poly.entity_id
_entity_poly.type
_entity_poly.pdbx_seq_one_letter_code
_entity_poly.pdbx_strand_id
1 'polypeptide(L)'
;MSLLPARHAATTTDIFIGFGSVYLLIFSLVLPPSWRILRAGILAPIISIGFLYCGWMVRQKDWADTWGTCCLVTNFAIRTMEWLVFFPAEDNVYRLVTVPTRPSGLINGHNNQQQQPDKATKTTGENSNSTVEPEPIPPPFTLAKFYWASSLFWSWRGIGWNFAPPLSPSSYTEPYTRTSSRISYLRHRFLYYIFVFAIHDINRTFTNCSSAAPFFSGSPGAPRYSDLTEVQKGIYSICVAARIWFSLELTHVLYSLILVSIGGIMGWKGELWTPWGWPPLLGSLSDVWRYPGLGTMWSRTWHHYFRRWLFIFGWIGIGEHILGLPHSGNDARERPSTSKVIQPQPQPQPTPAVSPLLSPNPTTTTASPLLAPTNDSTPTVSGRTSPSHPLPTEPSRRRLNPKTLLSNFIKSLIVFALTAWIHDLSNYVVLLHQADLAGTSTNKVKVNWRDAMVTTPFFMIQPFGLAVEALVKSHWRGWKAKHHPSWRKAEPAWLVFIERSLGFIWTWTWLGWTAGWFVQGLTGIGIYLRDGGATQPEMFSLLGGLLYGRWKH
;
A
#
# COMPACT_ATOMS: atom_id res chain seq x y z
N MET A 1 -28.75 -15.47 0.25
CA MET A 1 -28.76 -14.49 1.37
C MET A 1 -29.59 -14.94 2.56
N SER A 2 -30.62 -15.78 2.42
CA SER A 2 -31.43 -16.28 3.55
C SER A 2 -30.66 -17.08 4.60
N LEU A 3 -29.43 -17.52 4.30
CA LEU A 3 -28.54 -18.27 5.20
C LEU A 3 -27.59 -17.37 6.00
N LEU A 4 -27.52 -16.07 5.72
CA LEU A 4 -26.72 -15.14 6.51
C LEU A 4 -27.54 -14.63 7.71
N PRO A 5 -26.91 -14.38 8.86
CA PRO A 5 -27.59 -13.74 10.00
C PRO A 5 -28.27 -12.44 9.60
N ALA A 6 -29.30 -12.07 10.37
CA ALA A 6 -29.90 -10.75 10.22
C ALA A 6 -28.85 -9.66 10.53
N ARG A 7 -28.86 -8.59 9.75
CA ARG A 7 -27.99 -7.44 9.97
C ARG A 7 -28.42 -6.72 11.24
N HIS A 8 -27.46 -6.23 12.01
CA HIS A 8 -27.71 -5.66 13.33
C HIS A 8 -26.73 -4.52 13.64
N ALA A 9 -27.06 -3.71 14.64
CA ALA A 9 -26.14 -2.67 15.12
C ALA A 9 -24.92 -3.31 15.81
N ALA A 10 -23.75 -2.69 15.70
CA ALA A 10 -22.53 -3.19 16.32
C ALA A 10 -22.67 -3.50 17.81
N THR A 11 -22.23 -4.70 18.20
CA THR A 11 -22.23 -5.25 19.55
C THR A 11 -20.79 -5.53 20.02
N THR A 12 -20.62 -5.81 21.31
CA THR A 12 -19.34 -6.25 21.86
C THR A 12 -18.87 -7.56 21.23
N THR A 13 -19.79 -8.46 20.87
CA THR A 13 -19.46 -9.72 20.19
C THR A 13 -18.79 -9.48 18.85
N ASP A 14 -19.23 -8.49 18.08
CA ASP A 14 -18.65 -8.14 16.79
C ASP A 14 -17.20 -7.66 16.93
N ILE A 15 -16.92 -6.93 18.00
CA ILE A 15 -15.56 -6.50 18.35
C ILE A 15 -14.68 -7.72 18.64
N PHE A 16 -15.19 -8.69 19.41
CA PHE A 16 -14.46 -9.94 19.67
C PHE A 16 -14.26 -10.79 18.42
N ILE A 17 -15.22 -10.84 17.50
CA ILE A 17 -15.05 -11.54 16.21
C ILE A 17 -13.97 -10.85 15.38
N GLY A 18 -14.02 -9.52 15.27
CA GLY A 18 -13.04 -8.74 14.52
C GLY A 18 -11.62 -8.92 15.06
N PHE A 19 -11.39 -8.67 16.35
CA PHE A 19 -10.08 -8.87 16.98
C PHE A 19 -9.69 -10.35 17.04
N GLY A 20 -10.65 -11.26 17.22
CA GLY A 20 -10.45 -12.70 17.18
C GLY A 20 -9.89 -13.15 15.84
N SER A 21 -10.44 -12.67 14.72
CA SER A 21 -9.90 -12.92 13.38
C SER A 21 -8.49 -12.38 13.20
N VAL A 22 -8.19 -11.19 13.75
CA VAL A 22 -6.82 -10.63 13.74
C VAL A 22 -5.85 -11.54 14.48
N TYR A 23 -6.17 -11.92 15.72
CA TYR A 23 -5.28 -12.77 16.52
C TYR A 23 -5.17 -14.17 15.93
N LEU A 24 -6.25 -14.74 15.41
CA LEU A 24 -6.23 -16.05 14.74
C LEU A 24 -5.32 -16.02 13.50
N LEU A 25 -5.33 -14.93 12.73
CA LEU A 25 -4.38 -14.73 11.63
C LEU A 25 -2.94 -14.65 12.15
N ILE A 26 -2.67 -13.85 13.18
CA ILE A 26 -1.34 -13.74 13.78
C ILE A 26 -0.85 -15.11 14.26
N PHE A 27 -1.68 -15.86 14.99
CA PHE A 27 -1.33 -17.20 15.47
C PHE A 27 -1.13 -18.19 14.32
N SER A 28 -1.92 -18.10 13.24
CA SER A 28 -1.73 -18.96 12.07
C SER A 28 -0.36 -18.75 11.42
N LEU A 29 0.18 -17.53 11.44
CA LEU A 29 1.52 -17.20 10.96
C LEU A 29 2.64 -17.65 11.91
N VAL A 30 2.33 -17.98 13.17
CA VAL A 30 3.31 -18.51 14.14
C VAL A 30 3.55 -20.01 13.97
N LEU A 31 2.63 -20.72 13.33
CA LEU A 31 2.73 -22.15 13.04
C LEU A 31 3.94 -22.48 12.16
N PRO A 32 4.38 -23.74 12.04
CA PRO A 32 5.44 -24.11 11.12
C PRO A 32 4.96 -24.11 9.65
N PRO A 33 5.87 -23.88 8.67
CA PRO A 33 5.53 -23.93 7.25
C PRO A 33 5.00 -25.28 6.77
N SER A 34 5.26 -26.38 7.49
CA SER A 34 4.71 -27.70 7.17
C SER A 34 3.19 -27.77 7.34
N TRP A 35 2.56 -26.80 8.03
CA TRP A 35 1.12 -26.76 8.28
C TRP A 35 0.33 -25.96 7.22
N ARG A 36 0.91 -25.78 6.02
CA ARG A 36 0.28 -25.05 4.90
C ARG A 36 -1.14 -25.53 4.58
N ILE A 37 -1.38 -26.84 4.60
CA ILE A 37 -2.72 -27.40 4.31
C ILE A 37 -3.74 -26.98 5.37
N LEU A 38 -3.39 -27.03 6.67
CA LEU A 38 -4.27 -26.55 7.74
C LEU A 38 -4.58 -25.06 7.58
N ARG A 39 -3.53 -24.27 7.32
CA ARG A 39 -3.67 -22.81 7.16
C ARG A 39 -4.56 -22.47 5.97
N ALA A 40 -4.34 -23.10 4.82
CA ALA A 40 -5.07 -22.81 3.60
C ALA A 40 -6.49 -23.40 3.59
N GLY A 41 -6.64 -24.65 4.06
CA GLY A 41 -7.91 -25.38 4.00
C GLY A 41 -8.89 -25.06 5.14
N ILE A 42 -8.39 -24.64 6.31
CA ILE A 42 -9.22 -24.44 7.50
C ILE A 42 -9.12 -23.01 8.03
N LEU A 43 -7.91 -22.55 8.38
CA LEU A 43 -7.76 -21.26 9.07
C LEU A 43 -8.11 -20.07 8.17
N ALA A 44 -7.61 -20.04 6.93
CA ALA A 44 -7.85 -18.92 6.01
C ALA A 44 -9.34 -18.71 5.71
N PRO A 45 -10.15 -19.75 5.41
CA PRO A 45 -11.61 -19.60 5.30
C PRO A 45 -12.26 -19.06 6.58
N ILE A 46 -11.95 -19.62 7.76
CA ILE A 46 -12.55 -19.21 9.03
C ILE A 46 -12.25 -17.73 9.33
N ILE A 47 -10.99 -17.34 9.23
CA ILE A 47 -10.55 -15.95 9.48
C ILE A 47 -11.23 -15.00 8.48
N SER A 48 -11.24 -15.36 7.19
CA SER A 48 -11.86 -14.54 6.14
C SER A 48 -13.36 -14.38 6.35
N ILE A 49 -14.06 -15.45 6.75
CA ILE A 49 -15.48 -15.41 7.12
C ILE A 49 -15.70 -14.47 8.31
N GLY A 50 -14.84 -14.51 9.33
CA GLY A 50 -14.94 -13.58 10.46
C GLY A 50 -14.80 -12.12 10.05
N PHE A 51 -13.85 -11.78 9.18
CA PHE A 51 -13.72 -10.43 8.65
C PHE A 51 -14.92 -10.02 7.78
N LEU A 52 -15.36 -10.89 6.87
CA LEU A 52 -16.51 -10.62 6.00
C LEU A 52 -17.81 -10.50 6.81
N TYR A 53 -17.97 -11.26 7.89
CA TYR A 53 -19.08 -11.13 8.84
C TYR A 53 -19.12 -9.71 9.42
N CYS A 54 -18.00 -9.21 9.95
CA CYS A 54 -17.91 -7.85 10.48
C CYS A 54 -18.21 -6.78 9.43
N GLY A 55 -17.87 -7.01 8.16
CA GLY A 55 -18.14 -6.05 7.09
C GLY A 55 -19.58 -6.03 6.60
N TRP A 56 -20.22 -7.20 6.56
CA TRP A 56 -21.51 -7.36 5.92
C TRP A 56 -22.70 -7.33 6.88
N MET A 57 -22.53 -7.88 8.08
CA MET A 57 -23.62 -8.08 9.04
C MET A 57 -23.75 -6.92 10.03
N VAL A 58 -22.64 -6.23 10.29
CA VAL A 58 -22.55 -5.21 11.34
C VAL A 58 -22.79 -3.83 10.76
N ARG A 59 -23.86 -3.18 11.21
CA ARG A 59 -24.19 -1.80 10.86
C ARG A 59 -23.42 -0.84 11.76
N GLN A 60 -22.67 0.08 11.14
CA GLN A 60 -21.96 1.14 11.86
C GLN A 60 -22.90 2.30 12.18
N LYS A 61 -22.42 3.27 12.98
CA LYS A 61 -23.21 4.43 13.40
C LYS A 61 -23.63 5.31 12.23
N ASP A 62 -22.78 5.41 11.20
CA ASP A 62 -23.09 6.12 9.98
C ASP A 62 -22.75 5.30 8.72
N TRP A 63 -23.25 5.80 7.58
CA TRP A 63 -23.14 5.13 6.29
C TRP A 63 -21.72 5.16 5.71
N ALA A 64 -20.96 6.22 5.98
CA ALA A 64 -19.58 6.33 5.53
C ALA A 64 -18.67 5.37 6.30
N ASP A 65 -18.89 5.23 7.61
CA ASP A 65 -18.23 4.23 8.46
C ASP A 65 -18.59 2.81 8.04
N THR A 66 -19.87 2.55 7.70
CA THR A 66 -20.30 1.25 7.17
C THR A 66 -19.56 0.90 5.88
N TRP A 67 -19.52 1.86 4.95
CA TRP A 67 -18.81 1.71 3.68
C TRP A 67 -17.30 1.49 3.88
N GLY A 68 -16.66 2.34 4.70
CA GLY A 68 -15.22 2.27 4.98
C GLY A 68 -14.82 1.00 5.73
N THR A 69 -15.64 0.57 6.70
CA THR A 69 -15.43 -0.67 7.46
C THR A 69 -15.51 -1.88 6.55
N CYS A 70 -16.53 -1.96 5.69
CA CYS A 70 -16.67 -3.04 4.72
C CYS A 70 -15.45 -3.11 3.77
N CYS A 71 -15.00 -1.97 3.25
CA CYS A 71 -13.76 -1.87 2.46
C CYS A 71 -12.55 -2.41 3.23
N LEU A 72 -12.37 -2.00 4.49
CA LEU A 72 -11.23 -2.37 5.32
C LEU A 72 -11.21 -3.87 5.65
N VAL A 73 -12.32 -4.43 6.11
CA VAL A 73 -12.36 -5.85 6.52
C VAL A 73 -12.36 -6.79 5.32
N THR A 74 -12.91 -6.37 4.17
CA THR A 74 -12.74 -7.12 2.91
C THR A 74 -11.27 -7.19 2.52
N ASN A 75 -10.54 -6.08 2.68
CA ASN A 75 -9.09 -6.09 2.49
C ASN A 75 -8.41 -7.06 3.48
N PHE A 76 -8.79 -7.08 4.76
CA PHE A 76 -8.22 -8.06 5.71
C PHE A 76 -8.52 -9.53 5.33
N ALA A 77 -9.71 -9.82 4.81
CA ALA A 77 -10.01 -11.15 4.26
C ALA A 77 -9.09 -11.49 3.07
N ILE A 78 -8.90 -10.56 2.13
CA ILE A 78 -7.98 -10.75 0.99
C ILE A 78 -6.54 -10.96 1.47
N ARG A 79 -6.09 -10.19 2.47
CA ARG A 79 -4.74 -10.31 3.07
C ARG A 79 -4.54 -11.65 3.77
N THR A 80 -5.59 -12.17 4.42
CA THR A 80 -5.59 -13.52 5.00
C THR A 80 -5.32 -14.55 3.91
N MET A 81 -6.05 -14.47 2.79
CA MET A 81 -5.84 -15.36 1.66
C MET A 81 -4.46 -15.18 1.01
N GLU A 82 -3.95 -13.94 0.94
CA GLU A 82 -2.59 -13.66 0.48
C GLU A 82 -1.57 -14.44 1.29
N TRP A 83 -1.56 -14.23 2.61
CA TRP A 83 -0.49 -14.70 3.48
C TRP A 83 -0.57 -16.18 3.83
N LEU A 84 -1.74 -16.79 3.71
CA LEU A 84 -1.94 -18.19 4.09
C LEU A 84 -2.12 -19.13 2.89
N VAL A 85 -2.47 -18.61 1.71
CA VAL A 85 -2.81 -19.44 0.54
C VAL A 85 -1.93 -19.11 -0.65
N PHE A 86 -2.05 -17.90 -1.20
CA PHE A 86 -1.50 -17.59 -2.52
C PHE A 86 -0.02 -17.19 -2.49
N PHE A 87 0.37 -16.43 -1.49
CA PHE A 87 1.72 -15.91 -1.30
C PHE A 87 2.12 -16.06 0.18
N PRO A 88 2.41 -17.29 0.63
CA PRO A 88 2.75 -17.57 2.02
C PRO A 88 3.78 -16.58 2.57
N ALA A 89 3.48 -15.97 3.70
CA ALA A 89 4.27 -14.85 4.22
C ALA A 89 5.73 -15.23 4.47
N GLU A 90 5.99 -16.46 4.91
CA GLU A 90 7.34 -16.94 5.19
C GLU A 90 8.24 -17.03 3.95
N ASP A 91 7.67 -17.20 2.77
CA ASP A 91 8.43 -17.33 1.54
C ASP A 91 8.59 -15.97 0.82
N ASN A 92 7.63 -15.06 1.05
CA ASN A 92 7.46 -13.87 0.22
C ASN A 92 7.67 -12.55 0.97
N VAL A 93 7.76 -12.59 2.31
CA VAL A 93 7.73 -11.40 3.15
C VAL A 93 8.86 -11.39 4.15
N TYR A 94 9.65 -10.32 4.11
CA TYR A 94 10.76 -10.13 5.03
C TYR A 94 10.94 -8.65 5.36
N ARG A 95 11.41 -8.39 6.58
CA ARG A 95 11.77 -7.04 7.03
C ARG A 95 13.14 -6.67 6.47
N LEU A 96 13.36 -5.39 6.24
CA LEU A 96 14.61 -4.82 5.77
C LEU A 96 15.36 -4.18 6.93
N VAL A 97 16.54 -4.73 7.24
CA VAL A 97 17.42 -4.24 8.30
C VAL A 97 18.63 -3.56 7.67
N THR A 98 19.01 -2.42 8.23
CA THR A 98 20.20 -1.69 7.81
C THR A 98 21.38 -2.21 8.61
N VAL A 99 22.34 -2.83 7.94
CA VAL A 99 23.56 -3.35 8.55
C VAL A 99 24.69 -2.37 8.24
N PRO A 100 25.47 -1.93 9.24
CA PRO A 100 26.68 -1.15 8.98
C PRO A 100 27.57 -1.94 8.01
N THR A 101 27.94 -1.36 6.87
CA THR A 101 28.87 -2.05 5.97
C THR A 101 30.15 -2.28 6.74
N ARG A 102 30.46 -3.56 7.03
CA ARG A 102 31.75 -3.91 7.63
C ARG A 102 32.82 -3.35 6.71
N PRO A 103 33.78 -2.55 7.20
CA PRO A 103 34.92 -2.18 6.39
C PRO A 103 35.55 -3.49 5.92
N SER A 104 35.66 -3.67 4.61
CA SER A 104 36.33 -4.83 4.01
C SER A 104 37.81 -4.79 4.41
N GLY A 105 38.10 -5.24 5.62
CA GLY A 105 39.45 -5.44 6.12
C GLY A 105 40.01 -6.68 5.44
N LEU A 106 40.66 -6.45 4.30
CA LEU A 106 41.76 -7.23 3.71
C LEU A 106 42.13 -6.58 2.36
N ILE A 107 42.69 -5.38 2.42
CA ILE A 107 43.67 -4.98 1.41
C ILE A 107 45.01 -5.26 2.05
N ASN A 108 45.62 -6.36 1.60
CA ASN A 108 47.00 -6.71 1.93
C ASN A 108 47.88 -5.48 1.75
N GLY A 109 48.64 -5.18 2.80
CA GLY A 109 49.64 -4.13 2.78
C GLY A 109 50.67 -4.40 1.69
N HIS A 110 50.80 -3.45 0.77
CA HIS A 110 52.06 -2.95 0.24
C HIS A 110 51.77 -1.79 -0.71
N ASN A 111 51.88 -0.56 -0.22
CA ASN A 111 52.95 0.31 -0.70
C ASN A 111 52.93 1.65 0.04
N ASN A 112 54.14 2.05 0.44
CA ASN A 112 54.52 3.37 0.89
C ASN A 112 53.92 4.45 -0.03
N GLN A 113 53.16 5.39 0.52
CA GLN A 113 53.22 6.76 0.04
C GLN A 113 52.89 7.76 1.14
N GLN A 114 53.82 8.69 1.26
CA GLN A 114 53.97 9.82 2.17
C GLN A 114 52.70 10.55 2.58
N GLN A 115 52.70 10.88 3.87
CA GLN A 115 51.87 11.85 4.55
C GLN A 115 51.88 13.21 3.84
N GLN A 116 50.69 13.76 3.60
CA GLN A 116 50.44 15.20 3.59
C GLN A 116 49.31 15.49 4.58
N PRO A 117 49.52 16.39 5.57
CA PRO A 117 48.44 16.90 6.39
C PRO A 117 47.92 18.18 5.72
N ASP A 118 46.64 18.23 5.35
CA ASP A 118 45.91 19.51 5.39
C ASP A 118 44.40 19.39 5.16
N LYS A 119 43.68 20.18 5.97
CA LYS A 119 42.29 20.64 5.86
C LYS A 119 41.17 19.66 6.23
N ALA A 120 40.90 19.66 7.53
CA ALA A 120 39.61 19.39 8.14
C ALA A 120 38.51 20.28 7.54
N THR A 121 37.82 19.77 6.52
CA THR A 121 36.51 20.26 6.11
C THR A 121 35.48 19.40 6.83
N LYS A 122 34.76 19.99 7.80
CA LYS A 122 33.56 19.41 8.41
C LYS A 122 32.47 19.32 7.33
N THR A 123 32.55 18.32 6.46
CA THR A 123 31.37 17.79 5.77
C THR A 123 30.66 16.90 6.78
N THR A 124 29.52 17.40 7.26
CA THR A 124 28.50 16.64 7.99
C THR A 124 28.33 15.27 7.34
N GLY A 125 28.77 14.24 8.07
CA GLY A 125 28.77 12.87 7.62
C GLY A 125 27.37 12.29 7.57
N GLU A 126 27.05 11.67 6.43
CA GLU A 126 26.03 10.63 6.32
C GLU A 126 26.23 9.88 4.98
N ASN A 127 27.42 9.32 4.78
CA ASN A 127 27.65 8.25 3.81
C ASN A 127 28.31 7.08 4.53
N SER A 128 27.75 6.67 5.67
CA SER A 128 28.01 5.32 6.15
C SER A 128 27.39 4.39 5.12
N ASN A 129 28.23 3.79 4.27
CA ASN A 129 27.83 2.63 3.47
C ASN A 129 27.12 1.67 4.45
N SER A 130 25.83 1.47 4.23
CA SER A 130 25.03 0.54 5.01
C SER A 130 24.28 -0.31 4.02
N THR A 131 24.47 -1.62 4.09
CA THR A 131 23.75 -2.56 3.24
C THR A 131 22.38 -2.84 3.86
N VAL A 132 21.37 -2.98 3.01
CA VAL A 132 20.03 -3.36 3.45
C VAL A 132 19.89 -4.87 3.23
N GLU A 133 19.71 -5.61 4.32
CA GLU A 133 19.61 -7.07 4.29
C GLU A 133 18.26 -7.55 4.85
N PRO A 134 17.72 -8.68 4.33
CA PRO A 134 16.53 -9.32 4.90
C PRO A 134 16.74 -9.77 6.34
N GLU A 135 15.81 -9.42 7.23
CA GLU A 135 15.75 -10.00 8.58
C GLU A 135 15.42 -11.50 8.48
N PRO A 136 16.19 -12.39 9.14
CA PRO A 136 15.84 -13.79 9.24
C PRO A 136 14.45 -13.97 9.86
N ILE A 137 13.65 -14.87 9.30
CA ILE A 137 12.33 -15.19 9.85
C ILE A 137 12.53 -16.01 11.14
N PRO A 138 11.92 -15.61 12.27
CA PRO A 138 12.07 -16.35 13.52
C PRO A 138 11.49 -17.78 13.43
N PRO A 139 11.97 -18.72 14.26
CA PRO A 139 11.45 -20.08 14.27
C PRO A 139 10.00 -20.15 14.76
N PRO A 140 9.21 -21.16 14.29
CA PRO A 140 7.81 -21.34 14.70
C PRO A 140 7.62 -21.46 16.21
N PHE A 141 6.42 -21.15 16.70
CA PHE A 141 6.04 -21.24 18.12
C PHE A 141 6.94 -20.45 19.09
N THR A 142 7.61 -19.42 18.61
CA THR A 142 8.40 -18.52 19.47
C THR A 142 7.73 -17.17 19.64
N LEU A 143 8.03 -16.52 20.77
CA LEU A 143 7.61 -15.14 21.01
C LEU A 143 8.15 -14.18 19.94
N ALA A 144 9.39 -14.41 19.46
CA ALA A 144 9.96 -13.65 18.35
C ALA A 144 9.13 -13.78 17.07
N LYS A 145 8.63 -14.99 16.75
CA LYS A 145 7.74 -15.21 15.60
C LYS A 145 6.38 -14.55 15.79
N PHE A 146 5.84 -14.57 17.01
CA PHE A 146 4.60 -13.85 17.33
C PHE A 146 4.77 -12.34 17.14
N TYR A 147 5.90 -11.74 17.55
CA TYR A 147 6.18 -10.33 17.30
C TYR A 147 6.40 -10.02 15.81
N TRP A 148 7.06 -10.92 15.08
CA TRP A 148 7.21 -10.79 13.63
C TRP A 148 5.84 -10.82 12.93
N ALA A 149 4.98 -11.79 13.25
CA ALA A 149 3.64 -11.94 12.69
C ALA A 149 2.73 -10.77 13.08
N SER A 150 2.78 -10.34 14.34
CA SER A 150 2.06 -9.17 14.82
C SER A 150 2.50 -7.91 14.08
N SER A 151 3.81 -7.69 13.95
CA SER A 151 4.35 -6.55 13.19
C SER A 151 3.93 -6.60 11.72
N LEU A 152 3.87 -7.80 11.12
CA LEU A 152 3.41 -7.95 9.75
C LEU A 152 1.92 -7.58 9.60
N PHE A 153 1.07 -8.02 10.54
CA PHE A 153 -0.35 -7.68 10.55
C PHE A 153 -0.57 -6.17 10.69
N TRP A 154 0.10 -5.55 11.66
CA TRP A 154 -0.08 -4.12 11.95
C TRP A 154 0.69 -3.20 10.99
N SER A 155 1.64 -3.72 10.22
CA SER A 155 2.31 -3.01 9.12
C SER A 155 1.44 -2.99 7.87
N TRP A 156 0.33 -2.23 7.91
CA TRP A 156 -0.62 -2.17 6.80
C TRP A 156 0.01 -1.67 5.51
N ARG A 157 1.01 -0.79 5.63
CA ARG A 157 1.75 -0.21 4.50
C ARG A 157 3.04 -0.96 4.18
N GLY A 158 3.50 -1.86 5.04
CA GLY A 158 4.77 -2.56 4.83
C GLY A 158 6.00 -1.69 4.99
N ILE A 159 5.96 -0.60 5.77
CA ILE A 159 7.11 0.30 5.88
C ILE A 159 8.24 -0.43 6.60
N GLY A 160 9.40 -0.52 5.95
CA GLY A 160 10.51 -1.34 6.45
C GLY A 160 10.41 -2.81 6.08
N TRP A 161 9.46 -3.19 5.23
CA TRP A 161 9.36 -4.52 4.64
C TRP A 161 9.65 -4.50 3.15
N ASN A 162 9.96 -5.65 2.58
CA ASN A 162 10.23 -5.85 1.14
C ASN A 162 9.04 -5.58 0.22
N PHE A 163 7.92 -5.12 0.77
CA PHE A 163 6.68 -4.90 0.05
C PHE A 163 6.11 -3.49 0.24
N ALA A 164 6.89 -2.60 0.88
CA ALA A 164 6.51 -1.21 1.04
C ALA A 164 6.22 -0.59 -0.34
N PRO A 165 5.08 0.09 -0.52
CA PRO A 165 4.90 0.88 -1.72
C PRO A 165 5.95 2.01 -1.75
N PRO A 166 6.35 2.49 -2.94
CA PRO A 166 7.25 3.63 -3.04
C PRO A 166 6.60 4.83 -2.35
N LEU A 167 7.25 5.32 -1.30
CA LEU A 167 6.74 6.48 -0.56
C LEU A 167 7.10 7.78 -1.28
N SER A 168 6.36 8.84 -0.96
CA SER A 168 6.73 10.18 -1.40
C SER A 168 8.06 10.61 -0.78
N PRO A 169 8.87 11.46 -1.42
CA PRO A 169 10.09 12.01 -0.84
C PRO A 169 9.88 12.64 0.55
N SER A 170 8.75 13.34 0.74
CA SER A 170 8.36 13.90 2.05
C SER A 170 8.18 12.88 3.16
N SER A 171 7.97 11.60 2.83
CA SER A 171 7.86 10.53 3.83
C SER A 171 9.22 10.09 4.38
N TYR A 172 10.33 10.53 3.78
CA TYR A 172 11.70 10.19 4.18
C TYR A 172 12.43 11.35 4.87
N THR A 173 11.74 12.46 5.12
CA THR A 173 12.30 13.63 5.79
C THR A 173 11.86 13.70 7.24
N GLU A 174 12.59 14.43 8.09
CA GLU A 174 12.13 14.76 9.44
C GLU A 174 10.68 15.33 9.41
N PRO A 175 9.79 14.93 10.34
CA PRO A 175 10.01 14.10 11.52
C PRO A 175 9.72 12.59 11.32
N TYR A 176 9.86 12.06 10.11
CA TYR A 176 9.49 10.68 9.74
C TYR A 176 10.69 9.73 9.57
N THR A 177 11.87 10.13 9.99
CA THR A 177 13.09 9.32 9.86
C THR A 177 13.25 8.36 11.04
N ARG A 178 14.13 7.35 10.88
CA ARG A 178 14.46 6.41 11.97
C ARG A 178 15.09 7.09 13.18
N THR A 179 15.69 8.26 12.99
CA THR A 179 16.37 9.06 14.02
C THR A 179 15.50 10.20 14.54
N SER A 180 14.27 10.37 14.02
CA SER A 180 13.38 11.45 14.43
C SER A 180 13.00 11.39 15.91
N SER A 181 12.99 12.57 16.53
CA SER A 181 12.52 12.73 17.90
C SER A 181 11.02 12.47 18.00
N ARG A 182 10.61 11.63 18.95
CA ARG A 182 9.19 11.36 19.25
C ARG A 182 8.44 12.64 19.61
N ILE A 183 9.05 13.54 20.39
CA ILE A 183 8.41 14.79 20.81
C ILE A 183 8.17 15.69 19.60
N SER A 184 9.17 15.83 18.73
CA SER A 184 9.05 16.59 17.48
C SER A 184 7.93 16.02 16.59
N TYR A 185 7.92 14.70 16.41
CA TYR A 185 6.88 13.99 15.67
C TYR A 185 5.49 14.23 16.23
N LEU A 186 5.29 14.00 17.54
CA LEU A 186 3.99 14.14 18.19
C LEU A 186 3.48 15.58 18.09
N ARG A 187 4.34 16.58 18.30
CA ARG A 187 3.98 17.99 18.13
C ARG A 187 3.55 18.30 16.70
N HIS A 188 4.35 17.88 15.72
CA HIS A 188 4.05 18.10 14.31
C HIS A 188 2.74 17.45 13.89
N ARG A 189 2.53 16.18 14.29
CA ARG A 189 1.33 15.41 13.95
C ARG A 189 0.10 15.86 14.68
N PHE A 190 0.22 16.35 15.91
CA PHE A 190 -0.91 16.93 16.64
C PHE A 190 -1.41 18.22 16.00
N LEU A 191 -0.49 19.11 15.57
CA LEU A 191 -0.89 20.31 14.82
C LEU A 191 -1.56 19.94 13.48
N TYR A 192 -1.02 18.95 12.78
CA TYR A 192 -1.63 18.44 11.57
C TYR A 192 -3.00 17.78 11.83
N TYR A 193 -3.18 17.08 12.96
CA TYR A 193 -4.46 16.52 13.38
C TYR A 193 -5.53 17.61 13.53
N ILE A 194 -5.21 18.72 14.20
CA ILE A 194 -6.12 19.86 14.35
C ILE A 194 -6.53 20.42 12.98
N PHE A 195 -5.55 20.58 12.07
CA PHE A 195 -5.82 21.03 10.71
C PHE A 195 -6.74 20.06 9.95
N VAL A 196 -6.41 18.77 9.95
CA VAL A 196 -7.21 17.73 9.29
C VAL A 196 -8.63 17.67 9.85
N PHE A 197 -8.77 17.76 11.18
CA PHE A 197 -10.06 17.82 11.86
C PHE A 197 -10.88 19.03 11.40
N ALA A 198 -10.27 20.22 11.35
CA ALA A 198 -10.94 21.44 10.90
C ALA A 198 -11.43 21.32 9.45
N ILE A 199 -10.59 20.83 8.53
CA ILE A 199 -11.01 20.64 7.13
C ILE A 199 -12.10 19.57 7.01
N HIS A 200 -12.00 18.48 7.76
CA HIS A 200 -13.04 17.45 7.80
C HIS A 200 -14.39 18.03 8.28
N ASP A 201 -14.37 18.85 9.34
CA ASP A 201 -15.55 19.52 9.88
C ASP A 201 -16.12 20.58 8.92
N ILE A 202 -15.28 21.32 8.19
CA ILE A 202 -15.70 22.24 7.11
C ILE A 202 -16.50 21.46 6.07
N ASN A 203 -15.94 20.37 5.55
CA ASN A 203 -16.58 19.59 4.49
C ASN A 203 -17.90 18.99 4.96
N ARG A 204 -17.93 18.42 6.17
CA ARG A 204 -19.17 17.91 6.77
C ARG A 204 -20.23 19.00 6.93
N THR A 205 -19.84 20.14 7.47
CA THR A 205 -20.74 21.29 7.65
C THR A 205 -21.29 21.75 6.32
N PHE A 206 -20.45 21.84 5.29
CA PHE A 206 -20.86 22.18 3.94
C PHE A 206 -21.85 21.15 3.39
N THR A 207 -21.59 19.85 3.51
CA THR A 207 -22.50 18.81 3.00
C THR A 207 -23.82 18.75 3.76
N ASN A 208 -23.87 19.19 5.02
CA ASN A 208 -25.05 18.97 5.88
C ASN A 208 -25.87 20.24 6.14
N CYS A 209 -25.26 21.42 6.06
CA CYS A 209 -25.88 22.69 6.46
C CYS A 209 -25.98 23.74 5.34
N SER A 210 -25.27 23.56 4.22
CA SER A 210 -25.30 24.52 3.11
C SER A 210 -26.39 24.22 2.08
N SER A 211 -26.45 25.04 1.01
CA SER A 211 -27.29 24.77 -0.17
C SER A 211 -26.93 23.48 -0.92
N ALA A 212 -25.79 22.85 -0.61
CA ALA A 212 -25.41 21.55 -1.14
C ALA A 212 -26.10 20.36 -0.44
N ALA A 213 -26.70 20.58 0.74
CA ALA A 213 -27.30 19.51 1.54
C ALA A 213 -28.37 18.68 0.79
N PRO A 214 -29.26 19.25 -0.03
CA PRO A 214 -30.20 18.46 -0.83
C PRO A 214 -29.51 17.48 -1.77
N PHE A 215 -28.41 17.88 -2.42
CA PHE A 215 -27.63 16.98 -3.29
C PHE A 215 -27.02 15.84 -2.47
N PHE A 216 -26.28 16.18 -1.40
CA PHE A 216 -25.61 15.17 -0.57
C PHE A 216 -26.54 14.28 0.23
N SER A 217 -27.80 14.69 0.43
CA SER A 217 -28.79 13.84 1.07
C SER A 217 -29.00 12.54 0.29
N GLY A 218 -28.91 12.53 -1.04
CA GLY A 218 -29.23 11.34 -1.85
C GLY A 218 -30.68 10.84 -1.72
N SER A 219 -31.55 11.60 -1.06
CA SER A 219 -32.95 11.26 -0.85
C SER A 219 -33.75 11.25 -2.15
N PRO A 220 -34.91 10.55 -2.23
CA PRO A 220 -35.81 10.66 -3.38
C PRO A 220 -36.14 12.13 -3.69
N GLY A 221 -35.88 12.56 -4.93
CA GLY A 221 -36.05 13.95 -5.37
C GLY A 221 -34.82 14.86 -5.19
N ALA A 222 -33.72 14.35 -4.63
CA ALA A 222 -32.45 15.09 -4.59
C ALA A 222 -31.95 15.44 -6.02
N PRO A 223 -31.32 16.62 -6.21
CA PRO A 223 -30.71 16.98 -7.49
C PRO A 223 -29.70 15.92 -7.95
N ARG A 224 -29.70 15.59 -9.24
CA ARG A 224 -28.69 14.67 -9.80
C ARG A 224 -27.43 15.45 -10.12
N TYR A 225 -26.30 14.76 -10.21
CA TYR A 225 -25.03 15.38 -10.60
C TYR A 225 -25.08 16.03 -11.99
N SER A 226 -25.89 15.49 -12.91
CA SER A 226 -26.17 16.08 -14.23
C SER A 226 -26.87 17.43 -14.17
N ASP A 227 -27.63 17.68 -13.09
CA ASP A 227 -28.50 18.84 -12.94
C ASP A 227 -27.75 20.02 -12.30
N LEU A 228 -26.52 19.77 -11.83
CA LEU A 228 -25.65 20.78 -11.23
C LEU A 228 -25.01 21.67 -12.30
N THR A 229 -24.81 22.94 -11.97
CA THR A 229 -23.93 23.83 -12.73
C THR A 229 -22.48 23.33 -12.69
N GLU A 230 -21.66 23.71 -13.67
CA GLU A 230 -20.24 23.33 -13.70
C GLU A 230 -19.47 23.79 -12.45
N VAL A 231 -19.83 24.95 -11.90
CA VAL A 231 -19.26 25.46 -10.64
C VAL A 231 -19.63 24.55 -9.47
N GLN A 232 -20.90 24.15 -9.35
CA GLN A 232 -21.34 23.20 -8.32
C GLN A 232 -20.67 21.84 -8.47
N LYS A 233 -20.59 21.30 -9.70
CA LYS A 233 -19.87 20.05 -9.99
C LYS A 233 -18.43 20.11 -9.49
N GLY A 234 -17.73 21.21 -9.77
CA GLY A 234 -16.37 21.46 -9.29
C GLY A 234 -16.28 21.49 -7.76
N ILE A 235 -17.08 22.33 -7.10
CA ILE A 235 -17.06 22.49 -5.64
C ILE A 235 -17.44 21.18 -4.94
N TYR A 236 -18.49 20.49 -5.40
CA TYR A 236 -18.99 19.28 -4.75
C TYR A 236 -18.00 18.11 -4.94
N SER A 237 -17.34 18.03 -6.09
CA SER A 237 -16.27 17.05 -6.33
C SER A 237 -15.05 17.30 -5.45
N ILE A 238 -14.63 18.57 -5.30
CA ILE A 238 -13.54 18.94 -4.38
C ILE A 238 -13.93 18.59 -2.95
N CYS A 239 -15.17 18.87 -2.54
CA CYS A 239 -15.67 18.54 -1.21
C CYS A 239 -15.62 17.03 -0.94
N VAL A 240 -16.05 16.18 -1.89
CA VAL A 240 -15.99 14.72 -1.76
C VAL A 240 -14.54 14.24 -1.68
N ALA A 241 -13.68 14.72 -2.59
CA ALA A 241 -12.27 14.34 -2.59
C ALA A 241 -11.56 14.75 -1.29
N ALA A 242 -11.82 15.98 -0.81
CA ALA A 242 -11.29 16.48 0.44
C ALA A 242 -11.82 15.66 1.62
N ARG A 243 -13.13 15.39 1.68
CA ARG A 243 -13.71 14.55 2.73
C ARG A 243 -13.01 13.21 2.79
N ILE A 244 -12.87 12.48 1.68
CA ILE A 244 -12.17 11.19 1.65
C ILE A 244 -10.72 11.33 2.10
N TRP A 245 -9.99 12.30 1.55
CA TRP A 245 -8.58 12.55 1.90
C TRP A 245 -8.40 12.79 3.39
N PHE A 246 -9.16 13.73 3.95
CA PHE A 246 -9.02 14.16 5.33
C PHE A 246 -9.63 13.15 6.32
N SER A 247 -10.69 12.40 5.97
CA SER A 247 -11.20 11.30 6.81
C SER A 247 -10.16 10.20 6.96
N LEU A 248 -9.48 9.83 5.88
CA LEU A 248 -8.41 8.81 5.92
C LEU A 248 -7.20 9.29 6.72
N GLU A 249 -6.75 10.53 6.53
CA GLU A 249 -5.68 11.12 7.32
C GLU A 249 -6.07 11.29 8.79
N LEU A 250 -7.31 11.68 9.11
CA LEU A 250 -7.75 11.92 10.49
C LEU A 250 -7.54 10.66 11.35
N THR A 251 -8.02 9.53 10.86
CA THR A 251 -7.87 8.23 11.50
C THR A 251 -6.41 7.80 11.57
N HIS A 252 -5.66 7.94 10.47
CA HIS A 252 -4.24 7.58 10.44
C HIS A 252 -3.39 8.40 11.42
N VAL A 253 -3.62 9.72 11.48
CA VAL A 253 -2.93 10.64 12.39
C VAL A 253 -3.27 10.29 13.83
N LEU A 254 -4.55 10.07 14.15
CA LEU A 254 -4.99 9.72 15.50
C LEU A 254 -4.30 8.45 16.00
N TYR A 255 -4.32 7.37 15.22
CA TYR A 255 -3.64 6.13 15.59
C TYR A 255 -2.12 6.31 15.71
N SER A 256 -1.50 7.11 14.83
CA SER A 256 -0.07 7.41 14.91
C SER A 256 0.30 8.11 16.21
N LEU A 257 -0.51 9.08 16.66
CA LEU A 257 -0.30 9.80 17.91
C LEU A 257 -0.40 8.85 19.11
N ILE A 258 -1.43 8.00 19.14
CA ILE A 258 -1.66 7.03 20.21
C ILE A 258 -0.48 6.05 20.29
N LEU A 259 -0.13 5.40 19.18
CA LEU A 259 0.83 4.30 19.16
C LEU A 259 2.27 4.79 19.36
N VAL A 260 2.65 5.93 18.79
CA VAL A 260 3.98 6.53 19.07
C VAL A 260 4.09 7.01 20.51
N SER A 261 3.00 7.52 21.11
CA SER A 261 3.00 7.92 22.53
C SER A 261 3.14 6.72 23.46
N ILE A 262 2.35 5.66 23.24
CA ILE A 262 2.49 4.40 23.99
C ILE A 262 3.90 3.84 23.84
N GLY A 263 4.43 3.83 22.61
CA GLY A 263 5.80 3.40 22.35
C GLY A 263 6.86 4.23 23.07
N GLY A 264 6.63 5.54 23.23
CA GLY A 264 7.47 6.43 24.02
C GLY A 264 7.43 6.12 25.51
N ILE A 265 6.23 5.98 26.08
CA ILE A 265 6.01 5.70 27.52
C ILE A 265 6.58 4.34 27.91
N MET A 266 6.35 3.32 27.07
CA MET A 266 6.77 1.94 27.34
C MET A 266 8.21 1.65 26.91
N GLY A 267 8.89 2.61 26.26
CA GLY A 267 10.23 2.41 25.70
C GLY A 267 10.27 1.44 24.51
N TRP A 268 9.13 1.09 23.93
CA TRP A 268 9.04 0.14 22.81
C TRP A 268 9.61 0.72 21.52
N LYS A 269 10.29 -0.14 20.76
CA LYS A 269 10.90 0.17 19.46
C LYS A 269 10.24 -0.67 18.36
N GLY A 270 10.38 -0.23 17.12
CA GLY A 270 9.81 -0.89 15.94
C GLY A 270 8.82 0.02 15.22
N GLU A 271 8.44 -0.40 14.01
CA GLU A 271 7.61 0.37 13.07
C GLU A 271 6.38 0.99 13.76
N LEU A 272 5.59 0.16 14.45
CA LEU A 272 4.35 0.59 15.09
C LEU A 272 4.54 1.65 16.18
N TRP A 273 5.70 1.64 16.85
CA TRP A 273 5.95 2.37 18.09
C TRP A 273 6.84 3.60 17.91
N THR A 274 7.22 3.90 16.67
CA THR A 274 8.22 4.94 16.36
C THR A 274 7.79 5.82 15.18
N PRO A 275 8.27 7.08 15.12
CA PRO A 275 7.86 8.06 14.10
C PRO A 275 7.95 7.56 12.65
N TRP A 276 9.00 6.81 12.31
CA TRP A 276 9.26 6.36 10.94
C TRP A 276 8.28 5.32 10.41
N GLY A 277 7.55 4.61 11.27
CA GLY A 277 6.48 3.71 10.82
C GLY A 277 5.18 4.43 10.47
N TRP A 278 5.10 5.74 10.76
CA TRP A 278 3.91 6.56 10.57
C TRP A 278 4.18 7.85 9.77
N PRO A 279 4.80 7.77 8.58
CA PRO A 279 4.81 8.89 7.65
C PRO A 279 3.40 9.18 7.15
N PRO A 280 3.12 10.35 6.55
CA PRO A 280 1.81 10.68 6.00
C PRO A 280 1.24 9.56 5.12
N LEU A 281 -0.08 9.33 5.22
CA LEU A 281 -0.75 8.29 4.45
C LEU A 281 -0.79 8.67 2.97
N LEU A 282 -0.90 9.97 2.71
CA LEU A 282 -1.00 10.56 1.40
C LEU A 282 0.24 11.42 1.10
N GLY A 283 0.66 11.43 -0.16
CA GLY A 283 1.79 12.26 -0.61
C GLY A 283 1.43 13.75 -0.57
N SER A 284 2.43 14.60 -0.37
CA SER A 284 2.20 16.04 -0.34
C SER A 284 1.84 16.59 -1.73
N LEU A 285 1.03 17.66 -1.78
CA LEU A 285 0.78 18.37 -3.04
C LEU A 285 2.07 18.93 -3.66
N SER A 286 3.07 19.24 -2.83
CA SER A 286 4.40 19.63 -3.30
C SER A 286 5.09 18.50 -4.06
N ASP A 287 4.95 17.24 -3.60
CA ASP A 287 5.50 16.07 -4.30
C ASP A 287 4.76 15.82 -5.62
N VAL A 288 3.43 16.00 -5.64
CA VAL A 288 2.63 15.92 -6.87
C VAL A 288 3.09 17.00 -7.87
N TRP A 289 3.34 18.23 -7.41
CA TRP A 289 3.88 19.29 -8.27
C TRP A 289 5.30 19.00 -8.77
N ARG A 290 6.17 18.45 -7.90
CA ARG A 290 7.55 18.12 -8.25
C ARG A 290 7.65 16.96 -9.25
N TYR A 291 6.73 15.98 -9.15
CA TYR A 291 6.68 14.78 -9.96
C TYR A 291 5.28 14.53 -10.53
N PRO A 292 4.76 15.40 -11.41
CA PRO A 292 3.35 15.34 -11.77
C PRO A 292 3.00 14.20 -12.71
N GLY A 293 1.73 13.80 -12.63
CA GLY A 293 1.14 12.72 -13.40
C GLY A 293 0.22 11.84 -12.57
N LEU A 294 -0.77 11.25 -13.24
CA LEU A 294 -1.63 10.17 -12.74
C LEU A 294 -0.80 9.00 -12.24
N GLY A 295 0.33 8.70 -12.91
CA GLY A 295 1.26 7.67 -12.47
C GLY A 295 1.73 7.93 -11.05
N THR A 296 2.20 9.14 -10.74
CA THR A 296 2.63 9.52 -9.38
C THR A 296 1.46 9.60 -8.40
N MET A 297 0.31 10.12 -8.82
CA MET A 297 -0.89 10.16 -7.98
C MET A 297 -1.23 8.75 -7.51
N TRP A 298 -1.44 7.82 -8.44
CA TRP A 298 -1.82 6.44 -8.14
C TRP A 298 -0.69 5.57 -7.61
N SER A 299 0.59 5.90 -7.83
CA SER A 299 1.75 5.08 -7.37
C SER A 299 2.42 5.54 -6.07
N ARG A 300 2.32 6.81 -5.69
CA ARG A 300 3.06 7.38 -4.53
C ARG A 300 2.29 8.37 -3.66
N THR A 301 1.13 8.83 -4.13
CA THR A 301 0.42 9.93 -3.46
C THR A 301 -0.88 9.44 -2.85
N TRP A 302 -1.68 8.69 -3.59
CA TRP A 302 -3.00 8.28 -3.18
C TRP A 302 -2.97 6.97 -2.39
N HIS A 303 -3.67 6.97 -1.25
CA HIS A 303 -4.04 5.86 -0.38
C HIS A 303 -3.12 4.63 -0.35
N HIS A 304 -2.18 4.61 0.61
CA HIS A 304 -1.14 3.58 0.66
C HIS A 304 -1.56 2.22 1.25
N TYR A 305 -2.71 2.13 1.92
CA TYR A 305 -3.13 0.90 2.62
C TYR A 305 -3.57 -0.25 1.71
N PHE A 306 -4.16 0.03 0.54
CA PHE A 306 -4.61 -1.05 -0.36
C PHE A 306 -3.55 -1.49 -1.36
N ARG A 307 -2.42 -0.79 -1.46
CA ARG A 307 -1.47 -0.98 -2.57
C ARG A 307 -0.89 -2.37 -2.62
N ARG A 308 -0.55 -2.95 -1.47
CA ARG A 308 0.15 -4.23 -1.46
C ARG A 308 -0.69 -5.31 -2.10
N TRP A 309 -1.90 -5.56 -1.59
CA TRP A 309 -2.68 -6.70 -2.09
C TRP A 309 -3.02 -6.49 -3.57
N LEU A 310 -3.31 -5.24 -3.98
CA LEU A 310 -3.54 -4.89 -5.38
C LEU A 310 -2.33 -5.23 -6.26
N PHE A 311 -1.13 -4.93 -5.79
CA PHE A 311 0.11 -5.27 -6.47
C PHE A 311 0.37 -6.79 -6.49
N ILE A 312 0.30 -7.46 -5.33
CA ILE A 312 0.59 -8.88 -5.21
C ILE A 312 -0.45 -9.73 -5.97
N PHE A 313 -1.74 -9.49 -5.77
CA PHE A 313 -2.80 -10.25 -6.45
C PHE A 313 -3.00 -9.81 -7.89
N GLY A 314 -3.24 -8.51 -8.10
CA GLY A 314 -3.61 -8.01 -9.42
C GLY A 314 -2.42 -7.98 -10.38
N TRP A 315 -1.33 -7.34 -9.95
CA TRP A 315 -0.18 -7.12 -10.82
C TRP A 315 0.67 -8.38 -11.01
N ILE A 316 1.13 -9.00 -9.90
CA ILE A 316 1.99 -10.19 -9.95
C ILE A 316 1.16 -11.45 -10.20
N GLY A 317 0.19 -11.74 -9.33
CA GLY A 317 -0.59 -12.98 -9.38
C GLY A 317 -1.35 -13.15 -10.69
N ILE A 318 -2.28 -12.25 -10.99
CA ILE A 318 -3.08 -12.34 -12.22
C ILE A 318 -2.24 -11.92 -13.43
N GLY A 319 -1.62 -10.75 -13.37
CA GLY A 319 -0.87 -10.20 -14.51
C GLY A 319 0.32 -11.06 -14.94
N GLU A 320 1.24 -11.36 -14.03
CA GLU A 320 2.51 -12.02 -14.38
C GLU A 320 2.40 -13.54 -14.35
N HIS A 321 1.75 -14.13 -13.34
CA HIS A 321 1.70 -15.59 -13.20
C HIS A 321 0.58 -16.23 -14.01
N ILE A 322 -0.66 -15.72 -13.94
CA ILE A 322 -1.81 -16.33 -14.64
C ILE A 322 -1.81 -15.95 -16.13
N LEU A 323 -1.63 -14.67 -16.46
CA LEU A 323 -1.67 -14.18 -17.83
C LEU A 323 -0.31 -14.19 -18.54
N GLY A 324 0.78 -14.52 -17.83
CA GLY A 324 2.12 -14.60 -18.40
C GLY A 324 2.66 -13.26 -18.91
N LEU A 325 2.15 -12.12 -18.42
CA LEU A 325 2.59 -10.82 -18.88
C LEU A 325 4.04 -10.54 -18.42
N PRO A 326 4.88 -9.85 -19.23
CA PRO A 326 6.27 -9.56 -18.87
C PRO A 326 6.38 -8.86 -17.51
N HIS A 327 7.42 -9.16 -16.74
CA HIS A 327 7.69 -8.50 -15.47
C HIS A 327 7.91 -7.00 -15.68
N SER A 328 7.37 -6.18 -14.80
CA SER A 328 7.45 -4.72 -14.94
C SER A 328 8.68 -4.16 -14.21
N GLY A 329 9.43 -3.28 -14.89
CA GLY A 329 10.52 -2.47 -14.34
C GLY A 329 11.92 -3.10 -14.39
N ASN A 330 12.86 -2.64 -13.55
CA ASN A 330 14.28 -2.98 -13.67
C ASN A 330 14.58 -4.49 -13.53
N ASP A 331 13.74 -5.27 -12.85
CA ASP A 331 13.87 -6.73 -12.74
C ASP A 331 13.66 -7.47 -14.08
N ALA A 332 13.05 -6.81 -15.08
CA ALA A 332 13.08 -7.30 -16.46
C ALA A 332 14.50 -7.31 -17.07
N ARG A 333 15.51 -6.73 -16.38
CA ARG A 333 16.93 -6.78 -16.77
C ARG A 333 17.68 -8.00 -16.23
N GLU A 334 17.17 -8.73 -15.24
CA GLU A 334 17.96 -9.72 -14.48
C GLU A 334 17.36 -11.14 -14.44
N ARG A 335 16.65 -11.58 -15.49
CA ARG A 335 16.63 -13.03 -15.78
C ARG A 335 17.74 -13.32 -16.79
N PRO A 336 18.83 -14.01 -16.40
CA PRO A 336 19.61 -14.76 -17.37
C PRO A 336 18.65 -15.73 -18.05
N SER A 337 18.57 -15.64 -19.37
CA SER A 337 17.85 -16.56 -20.23
C SER A 337 18.51 -17.94 -20.19
N THR A 338 18.33 -18.69 -19.10
CA THR A 338 18.62 -20.12 -19.04
C THR A 338 17.81 -20.77 -17.92
N SER A 339 16.63 -21.26 -18.27
CA SER A 339 16.07 -22.47 -17.66
C SER A 339 16.97 -23.65 -18.05
N LYS A 340 18.18 -23.73 -17.48
CA LYS A 340 18.86 -25.02 -17.32
C LYS A 340 18.49 -25.50 -15.94
N VAL A 341 17.46 -26.34 -15.91
CA VAL A 341 17.17 -27.24 -14.80
C VAL A 341 18.46 -27.96 -14.46
N ILE A 342 19.11 -27.58 -13.36
CA ILE A 342 20.15 -28.40 -12.75
C ILE A 342 19.41 -29.63 -12.21
N GLN A 343 19.47 -30.73 -12.96
CA GLN A 343 19.11 -32.04 -12.43
C GLN A 343 19.96 -32.30 -11.18
N PRO A 344 19.37 -32.77 -10.06
CA PRO A 344 20.15 -33.25 -8.94
C PRO A 344 21.03 -34.42 -9.41
N GLN A 345 22.35 -34.29 -9.23
CA GLN A 345 23.23 -35.44 -9.37
C GLN A 345 22.83 -36.51 -8.34
N PRO A 346 22.81 -37.80 -8.70
CA PRO A 346 22.56 -38.88 -7.75
C PRO A 346 23.67 -38.91 -6.70
N GLN A 347 23.29 -38.88 -5.43
CA GLN A 347 24.20 -39.11 -4.31
C GLN A 347 24.86 -40.49 -4.44
N PRO A 348 26.17 -40.63 -4.19
CA PRO A 348 26.80 -41.93 -4.10
C PRO A 348 26.26 -42.70 -2.88
N GLN A 349 25.85 -43.95 -3.10
CA GLN A 349 25.53 -44.89 -2.03
C GLN A 349 26.78 -45.16 -1.15
N PRO A 350 26.62 -45.33 0.18
CA PRO A 350 27.71 -45.79 1.03
C PRO A 350 27.92 -47.30 0.86
N THR A 351 29.09 -47.71 0.38
CA THR A 351 29.55 -49.12 0.40
C THR A 351 30.07 -49.48 1.79
N PRO A 352 29.90 -50.73 2.27
CA PRO A 352 30.18 -51.11 3.65
C PRO A 352 31.66 -51.37 3.92
N ALA A 353 32.02 -51.22 5.20
CA ALA A 353 33.35 -51.46 5.76
C ALA A 353 33.82 -52.92 5.60
N VAL A 354 35.07 -53.10 5.19
CA VAL A 354 35.86 -54.31 5.44
C VAL A 354 37.28 -53.91 5.88
N SER A 355 37.72 -54.57 6.94
CA SER A 355 38.93 -54.44 7.75
C SER A 355 40.24 -54.86 7.05
N PRO A 356 41.43 -54.67 7.69
CA PRO A 356 42.69 -54.33 7.04
C PRO A 356 43.68 -55.50 6.87
N LEU A 357 44.68 -55.35 5.99
CA LEU A 357 45.91 -56.15 6.03
C LEU A 357 47.16 -55.39 5.52
N LEU A 358 48.04 -55.11 6.48
CA LEU A 358 49.53 -55.13 6.51
C LEU A 358 50.41 -54.86 5.25
N SER A 359 51.12 -53.72 5.31
CA SER A 359 52.60 -53.51 5.17
C SER A 359 53.34 -53.71 3.83
N PRO A 360 54.60 -53.19 3.64
CA PRO A 360 55.17 -51.88 4.02
C PRO A 360 56.08 -51.24 2.92
N ASN A 361 56.60 -50.04 3.23
CA ASN A 361 57.92 -49.47 2.85
C ASN A 361 58.06 -48.45 1.68
N PRO A 362 59.12 -47.60 1.68
CA PRO A 362 58.94 -46.13 1.73
C PRO A 362 59.71 -45.36 0.62
N THR A 363 59.32 -44.12 0.29
CA THR A 363 60.29 -43.04 -0.03
C THR A 363 59.62 -41.65 -0.13
N THR A 364 60.31 -40.69 0.48
CA THR A 364 60.29 -39.22 0.36
C THR A 364 59.97 -38.62 -1.02
N THR A 365 59.08 -37.60 -1.09
CA THR A 365 59.44 -36.18 -1.40
C THR A 365 58.20 -35.25 -1.48
N THR A 366 58.30 -34.12 -0.76
CA THR A 366 57.80 -32.76 -1.08
C THR A 366 56.72 -32.56 -2.15
N ALA A 367 55.53 -32.11 -1.72
CA ALA A 367 54.82 -30.95 -2.29
C ALA A 367 53.56 -30.65 -1.45
N SER A 368 53.54 -29.49 -0.78
CA SER A 368 52.32 -28.90 -0.24
C SER A 368 51.70 -28.01 -1.31
N PRO A 369 50.40 -28.16 -1.64
CA PRO A 369 49.61 -27.05 -2.14
C PRO A 369 48.60 -26.60 -1.08
N LEU A 370 48.57 -25.29 -0.88
CA LEU A 370 47.62 -24.54 -0.07
C LEU A 370 46.17 -25.02 -0.28
N LEU A 371 45.52 -25.34 0.85
CA LEU A 371 44.06 -25.34 0.97
C LEU A 371 43.54 -23.91 0.76
N ALA A 372 42.94 -23.65 -0.40
CA ALA A 372 42.09 -22.50 -0.60
C ALA A 372 40.76 -22.74 0.17
N PRO A 373 40.22 -21.74 0.89
CA PRO A 373 38.92 -21.88 1.51
C PRO A 373 37.83 -21.97 0.44
N THR A 374 37.03 -23.02 0.55
CA THR A 374 35.81 -23.26 -0.21
C THR A 374 34.85 -22.09 -0.01
N ASN A 375 34.61 -21.34 -1.09
CA ASN A 375 33.48 -20.41 -1.16
C ASN A 375 32.19 -21.23 -1.10
N ASP A 376 31.53 -21.22 0.06
CA ASP A 376 30.14 -21.62 0.23
C ASP A 376 29.27 -20.74 -0.67
N SER A 377 28.97 -21.22 -1.87
CA SER A 377 27.94 -20.66 -2.72
C SER A 377 26.57 -20.99 -2.12
N THR A 378 26.08 -20.10 -1.26
CA THR A 378 24.66 -20.07 -0.88
C THR A 378 23.79 -19.95 -2.13
N PRO A 379 22.71 -20.76 -2.26
CA PRO A 379 21.82 -20.70 -3.40
C PRO A 379 21.13 -19.33 -3.47
N THR A 380 21.34 -18.61 -4.56
CA THR A 380 20.60 -17.38 -4.89
C THR A 380 19.13 -17.71 -5.06
N VAL A 381 18.33 -17.42 -4.03
CA VAL A 381 16.86 -17.49 -4.07
C VAL A 381 16.35 -16.41 -5.02
N SER A 382 16.05 -16.82 -6.27
CA SER A 382 15.31 -16.03 -7.24
C SER A 382 13.88 -15.83 -6.74
N GLY A 383 13.50 -14.60 -6.41
CA GLY A 383 12.16 -14.29 -5.90
C GLY A 383 12.05 -12.98 -5.11
N ARG A 384 13.17 -12.30 -4.85
CA ARG A 384 13.21 -11.03 -4.12
C ARG A 384 12.86 -9.86 -5.05
N THR A 385 11.59 -9.66 -5.33
CA THR A 385 11.11 -8.44 -5.99
C THR A 385 11.06 -7.30 -4.96
N SER A 386 11.83 -6.24 -5.18
CA SER A 386 11.67 -4.99 -4.44
C SER A 386 10.59 -4.14 -5.12
N PRO A 387 9.63 -3.55 -4.41
CA PRO A 387 8.57 -2.73 -4.99
C PRO A 387 9.04 -1.28 -5.18
N SER A 388 10.33 -1.01 -4.97
CA SER A 388 10.96 0.25 -5.31
C SER A 388 11.02 0.40 -6.83
N HIS A 389 9.86 0.58 -7.46
CA HIS A 389 9.73 1.23 -8.75
C HIS A 389 9.45 2.70 -8.49
N PRO A 390 10.47 3.53 -8.23
CA PRO A 390 10.37 4.81 -8.86
C PRO A 390 10.33 4.54 -10.37
N LEU A 391 9.27 5.01 -11.06
CA LEU A 391 9.40 5.32 -12.49
C LEU A 391 10.81 5.87 -12.70
N PRO A 392 11.64 5.27 -13.57
CA PRO A 392 13.02 5.68 -13.71
C PRO A 392 13.06 7.20 -13.92
N THR A 393 13.59 7.92 -12.93
CA THR A 393 13.89 9.35 -13.03
C THR A 393 15.07 9.56 -13.97
N GLU A 394 15.88 8.52 -14.18
CA GLU A 394 16.89 8.52 -15.19
C GLU A 394 16.30 8.31 -16.59
N PRO A 395 16.75 9.09 -17.59
CA PRO A 395 16.32 8.96 -18.97
C PRO A 395 16.78 7.62 -19.55
N SER A 396 15.96 6.59 -19.39
CA SER A 396 16.18 5.33 -20.09
C SER A 396 16.08 5.61 -21.60
N ARG A 397 17.16 5.30 -22.35
CA ARG A 397 17.26 5.46 -23.82
C ARG A 397 16.21 4.66 -24.61
N ARG A 398 15.41 3.80 -23.96
CA ARG A 398 14.51 2.89 -24.66
C ARG A 398 13.28 3.63 -25.14
N ARG A 399 13.11 3.64 -26.47
CA ARG A 399 11.83 3.88 -27.14
C ARG A 399 10.78 3.01 -26.46
N LEU A 400 9.62 3.60 -26.15
CA LEU A 400 8.52 2.90 -25.49
C LEU A 400 8.18 1.65 -26.31
N ASN A 401 8.39 0.46 -25.73
CA ASN A 401 8.05 -0.78 -26.40
C ASN A 401 6.52 -0.95 -26.33
N PRO A 402 5.78 -1.02 -27.46
CA PRO A 402 4.33 -1.15 -27.45
C PRO A 402 3.88 -2.39 -26.68
N LYS A 403 4.66 -3.48 -26.68
CA LYS A 403 4.35 -4.69 -25.89
C LYS A 403 4.41 -4.42 -24.39
N THR A 404 5.38 -3.62 -23.93
CA THR A 404 5.50 -3.24 -22.52
C THR A 404 4.39 -2.26 -22.11
N LEU A 405 4.04 -1.32 -22.99
CA LEU A 405 2.91 -0.42 -22.74
C LEU A 405 1.60 -1.20 -22.60
N LEU A 406 1.32 -2.10 -23.55
CA LEU A 406 0.12 -2.95 -23.53
C LEU A 406 0.09 -3.84 -22.28
N SER A 407 1.21 -4.47 -21.93
CA SER A 407 1.33 -5.27 -20.70
C SER A 407 1.00 -4.45 -19.46
N ASN A 408 1.61 -3.27 -19.29
CA ASN A 408 1.34 -2.41 -18.14
C ASN A 408 -0.11 -1.88 -18.14
N PHE A 409 -0.69 -1.64 -19.31
CA PHE A 409 -2.09 -1.25 -19.44
C PHE A 409 -3.04 -2.36 -18.96
N ILE A 410 -2.83 -3.61 -19.40
CA ILE A 410 -3.62 -4.77 -18.97
C ILE A 410 -3.49 -4.98 -17.46
N LYS A 411 -2.27 -4.93 -16.91
CA LYS A 411 -2.06 -5.05 -15.46
C LYS A 411 -2.74 -3.92 -14.68
N SER A 412 -2.71 -2.71 -15.22
CA SER A 412 -3.43 -1.57 -14.62
C SER A 412 -4.94 -1.80 -14.65
N LEU A 413 -5.51 -2.29 -15.75
CA LEU A 413 -6.93 -2.66 -15.82
C LEU A 413 -7.32 -3.66 -14.72
N ILE A 414 -6.51 -4.70 -14.50
CA ILE A 414 -6.76 -5.68 -13.45
C ILE A 414 -6.74 -5.02 -12.06
N VAL A 415 -5.71 -4.23 -11.76
CA VAL A 415 -5.58 -3.55 -10.47
C VAL A 415 -6.75 -2.60 -10.20
N PHE A 416 -7.13 -1.79 -11.20
CA PHE A 416 -8.25 -0.87 -11.05
C PHE A 416 -9.61 -1.58 -11.01
N ALA A 417 -9.78 -2.70 -11.72
CA ALA A 417 -10.98 -3.54 -11.60
C ALA A 417 -11.12 -4.16 -10.21
N LEU A 418 -10.03 -4.64 -9.62
CA LEU A 418 -10.02 -5.15 -8.24
C LEU A 418 -10.31 -4.04 -7.22
N THR A 419 -9.81 -2.82 -7.49
CA THR A 419 -10.12 -1.64 -6.67
C THR A 419 -11.60 -1.26 -6.80
N ALA A 420 -12.16 -1.28 -8.00
CA ALA A 420 -13.59 -1.08 -8.22
C ALA A 420 -14.44 -2.09 -7.45
N TRP A 421 -14.09 -3.36 -7.58
CA TRP A 421 -14.82 -4.46 -6.96
C TRP A 421 -14.94 -4.30 -5.44
N ILE A 422 -13.86 -3.94 -4.73
CA ILE A 422 -13.92 -3.76 -3.28
C ILE A 422 -14.76 -2.54 -2.86
N HIS A 423 -14.76 -1.47 -3.66
CA HIS A 423 -15.58 -0.28 -3.41
C HIS A 423 -17.06 -0.56 -3.70
N ASP A 424 -17.37 -1.25 -4.79
CA ASP A 424 -18.72 -1.64 -5.16
C ASP A 424 -19.30 -2.72 -4.23
N LEU A 425 -18.47 -3.59 -3.66
CA LEU A 425 -18.88 -4.48 -2.58
C LEU A 425 -19.39 -3.69 -1.36
N SER A 426 -18.70 -2.61 -1.02
CA SER A 426 -19.07 -1.74 0.09
C SER A 426 -20.32 -0.91 -0.23
N ASN A 427 -20.46 -0.47 -1.48
CA ASN A 427 -21.71 0.15 -1.98
C ASN A 427 -22.89 -0.82 -1.82
N TYR A 428 -22.70 -2.09 -2.19
CA TYR A 428 -23.71 -3.13 -2.06
C TYR A 428 -24.13 -3.34 -0.61
N VAL A 429 -23.18 -3.39 0.34
CA VAL A 429 -23.49 -3.50 1.77
C VAL A 429 -24.31 -2.31 2.28
N VAL A 430 -23.95 -1.08 1.89
CA VAL A 430 -24.72 0.13 2.26
C VAL A 430 -26.16 0.04 1.75
N LEU A 431 -26.35 -0.28 0.48
CA LEU A 431 -27.70 -0.42 -0.12
C LEU A 431 -28.53 -1.51 0.57
N LEU A 432 -27.90 -2.62 0.94
CA LEU A 432 -28.56 -3.70 1.68
C LEU A 432 -29.01 -3.24 3.07
N HIS A 433 -28.19 -2.49 3.80
CA HIS A 433 -28.56 -1.98 5.12
C HIS A 433 -29.68 -0.94 5.03
N GLN A 434 -29.67 -0.10 4.00
CA GLN A 434 -30.76 0.84 3.73
C GLN A 434 -32.07 0.11 3.38
N ALA A 435 -32.01 -0.93 2.55
CA ALA A 435 -33.16 -1.76 2.21
C ALA A 435 -33.76 -2.45 3.45
N ASP A 436 -32.94 -2.92 4.38
CA ASP A 436 -33.41 -3.51 5.64
C ASP A 436 -34.14 -2.48 6.52
N LEU A 437 -33.65 -1.24 6.55
CA LEU A 437 -34.31 -0.14 7.29
C LEU A 437 -35.63 0.30 6.67
N ALA A 438 -35.72 0.30 5.33
CA ALA A 438 -36.95 0.64 4.62
C ALA A 438 -38.00 -0.49 4.66
N GLY A 439 -37.56 -1.74 4.87
CA GLY A 439 -38.35 -2.96 4.71
C GLY A 439 -39.25 -3.37 5.89
N THR A 440 -39.60 -2.47 6.81
CA THR A 440 -40.53 -2.77 7.93
C THR A 440 -41.99 -3.02 7.50
N SER A 441 -42.35 -2.88 6.23
CA SER A 441 -43.67 -3.25 5.71
C SER A 441 -43.57 -4.15 4.47
N THR A 442 -43.73 -5.46 4.66
CA THR A 442 -44.18 -6.51 3.71
C THR A 442 -43.52 -6.69 2.33
N ASN A 443 -42.78 -5.73 1.77
CA ASN A 443 -42.09 -5.80 0.50
C ASN A 443 -40.58 -5.58 0.72
N LYS A 444 -39.81 -6.66 0.78
CA LYS A 444 -38.34 -6.58 0.81
C LYS A 444 -37.85 -5.90 -0.47
N VAL A 445 -37.30 -4.69 -0.35
CA VAL A 445 -36.65 -4.00 -1.47
C VAL A 445 -35.49 -4.87 -1.96
N LYS A 446 -35.59 -5.35 -3.20
CA LYS A 446 -34.57 -6.20 -3.81
C LYS A 446 -33.42 -5.33 -4.30
N VAL A 447 -32.29 -5.35 -3.59
CA VAL A 447 -31.06 -4.67 -4.02
C VAL A 447 -30.39 -5.48 -5.15
N ASN A 448 -30.17 -4.84 -6.30
CA ASN A 448 -29.50 -5.47 -7.43
C ASN A 448 -28.00 -5.10 -7.45
N TRP A 449 -27.15 -6.03 -7.89
CA TRP A 449 -25.69 -5.77 -7.96
C TRP A 449 -25.34 -4.63 -8.91
N ARG A 450 -26.16 -4.43 -9.95
CA ARG A 450 -26.03 -3.31 -10.88
C ARG A 450 -26.12 -1.95 -10.18
N ASP A 451 -26.93 -1.85 -9.13
CA ASP A 451 -27.13 -0.59 -8.38
C ASP A 451 -25.93 -0.26 -7.50
N ALA A 452 -25.11 -1.27 -7.16
CA ALA A 452 -23.88 -1.10 -6.39
C ALA A 452 -22.66 -0.76 -7.25
N MET A 453 -22.69 -1.04 -8.56
CA MET A 453 -21.58 -0.84 -9.51
C MET A 453 -21.39 0.62 -9.93
N VAL A 454 -21.45 1.53 -8.97
CA VAL A 454 -21.43 2.98 -9.23
C VAL A 454 -20.03 3.57 -9.24
N THR A 455 -19.05 2.91 -8.61
CA THR A 455 -17.65 3.37 -8.62
C THR A 455 -16.80 2.69 -9.69
N THR A 456 -17.26 1.55 -10.24
CA THR A 456 -16.59 0.86 -11.36
C THR A 456 -16.18 1.78 -12.52
N PRO A 457 -17.05 2.65 -13.06
CA PRO A 457 -16.68 3.52 -14.18
C PRO A 457 -15.49 4.43 -13.86
N PHE A 458 -15.45 4.98 -12.63
CA PHE A 458 -14.34 5.82 -12.17
C PHE A 458 -13.02 5.08 -12.15
N PHE A 459 -12.97 3.83 -11.71
CA PHE A 459 -11.70 3.10 -11.64
C PHE A 459 -11.30 2.52 -13.00
N MET A 460 -12.24 1.97 -13.77
CA MET A 460 -11.97 1.31 -15.06
C MET A 460 -11.43 2.26 -16.13
N ILE A 461 -11.70 3.56 -16.01
CA ILE A 461 -11.16 4.56 -16.94
C ILE A 461 -9.69 4.93 -16.63
N GLN A 462 -9.22 4.77 -15.38
CA GLN A 462 -7.90 5.27 -14.96
C GLN A 462 -6.71 4.70 -15.77
N PRO A 463 -6.70 3.41 -16.16
CA PRO A 463 -5.67 2.85 -17.04
C PRO A 463 -5.51 3.58 -18.37
N PHE A 464 -6.60 4.12 -18.93
CA PHE A 464 -6.54 4.90 -20.18
C PHE A 464 -5.82 6.23 -19.95
N GLY A 465 -6.09 6.91 -18.85
CA GLY A 465 -5.38 8.13 -18.47
C GLY A 465 -3.89 7.88 -18.29
N LEU A 466 -3.53 6.76 -17.65
CA LEU A 466 -2.13 6.33 -17.50
C LEU A 466 -1.47 6.01 -18.85
N ALA A 467 -2.18 5.37 -19.78
CA ALA A 467 -1.66 5.07 -21.11
C ALA A 467 -1.44 6.34 -21.95
N VAL A 468 -2.41 7.26 -21.94
CA VAL A 468 -2.29 8.57 -22.61
C VAL A 468 -1.10 9.35 -22.03
N GLU A 469 -0.98 9.40 -20.70
CA GLU A 469 0.17 10.04 -20.05
C GLU A 469 1.50 9.43 -20.49
N ALA A 470 1.60 8.10 -20.52
CA ALA A 470 2.81 7.40 -20.93
C ALA A 470 3.18 7.70 -22.40
N LEU A 471 2.20 7.77 -23.29
CA LEU A 471 2.40 8.14 -24.69
C LEU A 471 2.88 9.58 -24.82
N VAL A 472 2.22 10.54 -24.15
CA VAL A 472 2.60 11.96 -24.18
C VAL A 472 4.01 12.15 -23.62
N LYS A 473 4.32 11.54 -22.47
CA LYS A 473 5.67 11.58 -21.87
C LYS A 473 6.73 10.98 -22.81
N SER A 474 6.41 9.90 -23.53
CA SER A 474 7.31 9.30 -24.51
C SER A 474 7.59 10.24 -25.69
N HIS A 475 6.56 10.84 -26.28
CA HIS A 475 6.70 11.78 -27.38
C HIS A 475 7.46 13.04 -26.95
N TRP A 476 7.12 13.60 -25.79
CA TRP A 476 7.81 14.75 -25.20
C TRP A 476 9.30 14.49 -24.99
N ARG A 477 9.67 13.33 -24.40
CA ARG A 477 11.07 12.95 -24.22
C ARG A 477 11.81 12.76 -25.54
N GLY A 478 11.15 12.19 -26.55
CA GLY A 478 11.69 12.09 -27.91
C GLY A 478 11.94 13.47 -28.53
N TRP A 479 10.99 14.38 -28.39
CA TRP A 479 11.12 15.76 -28.83
C TRP A 479 12.26 16.50 -28.10
N LYS A 480 12.36 16.38 -26.76
CA LYS A 480 13.46 16.96 -25.97
C LYS A 480 14.82 16.43 -26.42
N ALA A 481 14.93 15.12 -26.63
CA ALA A 481 16.17 14.51 -27.11
C ALA A 481 16.60 15.01 -28.49
N LYS A 482 15.65 15.36 -29.36
CA LYS A 482 15.92 15.90 -30.70
C LYS A 482 16.27 17.39 -30.68
N HIS A 483 15.52 18.21 -29.95
CA HIS A 483 15.62 19.68 -30.05
C HIS A 483 16.47 20.33 -28.95
N HIS A 484 16.68 19.65 -27.83
CA HIS A 484 17.44 20.18 -26.69
C HIS A 484 18.53 19.22 -26.20
N PRO A 485 19.41 18.64 -27.03
CA PRO A 485 20.28 17.52 -26.66
C PRO A 485 21.14 17.74 -25.39
N SER A 486 21.42 18.99 -25.02
CA SER A 486 22.08 19.40 -23.77
C SER A 486 21.26 19.18 -22.50
N TRP A 487 19.93 18.94 -22.60
CA TRP A 487 19.01 18.75 -21.46
C TRP A 487 19.44 17.65 -20.51
N ARG A 488 20.22 16.68 -21.00
CA ARG A 488 20.76 15.57 -20.20
C ARG A 488 21.88 15.97 -19.26
N LYS A 489 22.62 17.04 -19.56
CA LYS A 489 23.69 17.56 -18.70
C LYS A 489 23.16 18.59 -17.72
N ALA A 490 22.27 19.47 -18.19
CA ALA A 490 21.57 20.44 -17.37
C ALA A 490 20.24 20.77 -18.06
N GLU A 491 19.13 20.39 -17.43
CA GLU A 491 17.80 20.69 -17.97
C GLU A 491 17.44 22.16 -17.72
N PRO A 492 17.07 22.94 -18.74
CA PRO A 492 16.66 24.33 -18.55
C PRO A 492 15.46 24.44 -17.60
N ALA A 493 15.50 25.38 -16.65
CA ALA A 493 14.45 25.54 -15.64
C ALA A 493 13.04 25.76 -16.24
N TRP A 494 12.94 26.51 -17.33
CA TRP A 494 11.67 26.74 -18.04
C TRP A 494 11.08 25.44 -18.61
N LEU A 495 11.93 24.51 -19.07
CA LEU A 495 11.51 23.23 -19.64
C LEU A 495 10.95 22.32 -18.55
N VAL A 496 11.61 22.27 -17.39
CA VAL A 496 11.12 21.58 -16.18
C VAL A 496 9.80 22.16 -15.72
N PHE A 497 9.67 23.50 -15.72
CA PHE A 497 8.46 24.18 -15.31
C PHE A 497 7.28 23.86 -16.23
N ILE A 498 7.46 23.90 -17.55
CA ILE A 498 6.43 23.54 -18.53
C ILE A 498 6.02 22.07 -18.35
N GLU A 499 6.98 21.15 -18.25
CA GLU A 499 6.68 19.72 -18.04
C GLU A 499 5.88 19.50 -16.76
N ARG A 500 6.26 20.19 -15.68
CA ARG A 500 5.53 20.12 -14.41
C ARG A 500 4.11 20.66 -14.54
N SER A 501 3.96 21.82 -15.16
CA SER A 501 2.67 22.48 -15.36
C SER A 501 1.71 21.62 -16.18
N LEU A 502 2.17 21.09 -17.32
CA LEU A 502 1.38 20.21 -18.17
C LEU A 502 0.98 18.92 -17.46
N GLY A 503 1.91 18.28 -16.76
CA GLY A 503 1.61 17.07 -15.99
C GLY A 503 0.62 17.33 -14.86
N PHE A 504 0.74 18.47 -14.18
CA PHE A 504 -0.13 18.85 -13.07
C PHE A 504 -1.55 19.14 -13.58
N ILE A 505 -1.68 19.96 -14.63
CA ILE A 505 -2.95 20.24 -15.31
C ILE A 505 -3.59 18.92 -15.76
N TRP A 506 -2.85 18.05 -16.46
CA TRP A 506 -3.34 16.74 -16.89
C TRP A 506 -3.91 15.91 -15.74
N THR A 507 -3.16 15.81 -14.63
CA THR A 507 -3.55 15.01 -13.46
C THR A 507 -4.88 15.50 -12.91
N TRP A 508 -5.02 16.80 -12.65
CA TRP A 508 -6.23 17.36 -12.03
C TRP A 508 -7.40 17.43 -12.99
N THR A 509 -7.18 17.74 -14.28
CA THR A 509 -8.24 17.71 -15.28
C THR A 509 -8.78 16.29 -15.45
N TRP A 510 -7.91 15.28 -15.54
CA TRP A 510 -8.34 13.89 -15.67
C TRP A 510 -9.09 13.39 -14.43
N LEU A 511 -8.55 13.63 -13.23
CA LEU A 511 -9.22 13.23 -11.99
C LEU A 511 -10.52 14.00 -11.78
N GLY A 512 -10.56 15.30 -12.05
CA GLY A 512 -11.77 16.11 -11.95
C GLY A 512 -12.86 15.67 -12.91
N TRP A 513 -12.50 15.38 -14.17
CA TRP A 513 -13.44 14.85 -15.16
C TRP A 513 -14.02 13.50 -14.75
N THR A 514 -13.16 12.57 -14.30
CA THR A 514 -13.59 11.21 -13.92
C THR A 514 -14.30 11.18 -12.56
N ALA A 515 -14.03 12.13 -11.66
CA ALA A 515 -14.61 12.20 -10.32
C ALA A 515 -16.14 12.27 -10.32
N GLY A 516 -16.77 12.78 -11.38
CA GLY A 516 -18.23 12.85 -11.51
C GLY A 516 -18.91 11.49 -11.30
N TRP A 517 -18.37 10.41 -11.87
CA TRP A 517 -18.90 9.05 -11.65
C TRP A 517 -18.83 8.62 -10.20
N PHE A 518 -17.72 8.95 -9.53
CA PHE A 518 -17.51 8.60 -8.13
C PHE A 518 -18.43 9.41 -7.21
N VAL A 519 -18.51 10.73 -7.43
CA VAL A 519 -19.35 11.66 -6.64
C VAL A 519 -20.83 11.33 -6.80
N GLN A 520 -21.29 11.18 -8.04
CA GLN A 520 -22.67 10.79 -8.34
C GLN A 520 -22.99 9.43 -7.72
N GLY A 521 -22.08 8.46 -7.87
CA GLY A 521 -22.25 7.12 -7.34
C GLY A 521 -22.42 7.10 -5.83
N LEU A 522 -21.43 7.64 -5.09
CA LEU A 522 -21.46 7.63 -3.62
C LEU A 522 -22.64 8.42 -3.03
N THR A 523 -23.01 9.53 -3.68
CA THR A 523 -24.16 10.33 -3.26
C THR A 523 -25.47 9.60 -3.54
N GLY A 524 -25.60 8.97 -4.71
CA GLY A 524 -26.80 8.24 -5.11
C GLY A 524 -27.09 7.00 -4.27
N ILE A 525 -26.05 6.34 -3.74
CA ILE A 525 -26.22 5.25 -2.75
C ILE A 525 -26.37 5.76 -1.32
N GLY A 526 -26.40 7.07 -1.12
CA GLY A 526 -26.68 7.68 0.18
C GLY A 526 -25.58 7.50 1.22
N ILE A 527 -24.30 7.41 0.83
CA ILE A 527 -23.19 7.38 1.81
C ILE A 527 -23.16 8.64 2.69
N TYR A 528 -23.67 9.75 2.16
CA TYR A 528 -23.73 11.04 2.85
C TYR A 528 -25.12 11.34 3.44
N LEU A 529 -26.05 10.36 3.44
CA LEU A 529 -27.38 10.51 4.02
C LEU A 529 -27.28 10.97 5.47
N ARG A 530 -27.89 12.12 5.75
CA ARG A 530 -28.12 12.65 7.11
C ARG A 530 -29.23 11.89 7.85
N ASP A 531 -30.23 11.42 7.10
CA ASP A 531 -31.57 11.11 7.60
C ASP A 531 -31.93 9.62 7.44
N GLY A 532 -31.08 8.71 7.94
CA GLY A 532 -31.40 7.29 8.08
C GLY A 532 -32.45 6.98 9.19
N GLY A 533 -33.42 7.88 9.39
CA GLY A 533 -34.33 7.88 10.53
C GLY A 533 -33.65 8.23 11.86
N ALA A 534 -34.41 8.18 12.96
CA ALA A 534 -34.06 8.57 14.34
C ALA A 534 -32.86 7.83 14.99
N THR A 535 -31.98 7.19 14.21
CA THR A 535 -30.98 6.24 14.69
C THR A 535 -29.52 6.66 14.44
N GLN A 536 -29.24 7.70 13.65
CA GLN A 536 -27.87 8.23 13.57
C GLN A 536 -27.62 9.24 14.68
N PRO A 537 -26.59 9.04 15.53
CA PRO A 537 -26.23 10.03 16.53
C PRO A 537 -25.69 11.27 15.80
N GLU A 538 -26.33 12.42 16.02
CA GLU A 538 -25.78 13.68 15.59
C GLU A 538 -24.38 13.84 16.18
N MET A 539 -23.37 14.14 15.36
CA MET A 539 -22.02 14.32 15.87
C MET A 539 -21.73 15.81 16.04
N PHE A 540 -20.87 16.11 17.01
CA PHE A 540 -20.43 17.46 17.25
C PHE A 540 -19.75 18.06 16.01
N SER A 541 -20.11 19.31 15.70
CA SER A 541 -19.44 20.12 14.70
C SER A 541 -19.20 21.53 15.24
N LEU A 542 -17.94 21.94 15.25
CA LEU A 542 -17.54 23.26 15.70
C LEU A 542 -17.99 24.30 14.68
N LEU A 543 -17.73 24.06 13.40
CA LEU A 543 -18.05 25.01 12.34
C LEU A 543 -19.53 25.04 11.99
N GLY A 544 -20.24 23.93 12.12
CA GLY A 544 -21.71 23.95 12.08
C GLY A 544 -22.29 24.83 13.16
N GLY A 545 -21.76 24.73 14.39
CA GLY A 545 -22.13 25.59 15.50
C GLY A 545 -21.85 27.07 15.23
N LEU A 546 -20.64 27.39 14.81
CA LEU A 546 -20.19 28.76 14.59
C LEU A 546 -20.83 29.45 13.37
N LEU A 547 -20.99 28.75 12.25
CA LEU A 547 -21.48 29.32 10.99
C LEU A 547 -23.00 29.22 10.84
N TYR A 548 -23.62 28.16 11.38
CA TYR A 548 -25.03 27.83 11.15
C TYR A 548 -25.84 27.65 12.44
N GLY A 549 -25.24 27.81 13.62
CA GLY A 549 -25.89 27.54 14.91
C GLY A 549 -26.17 26.05 15.17
N ARG A 550 -25.60 25.14 14.37
CA ARG A 550 -25.84 23.69 14.41
C ARG A 550 -24.64 22.93 14.97
N TRP A 551 -24.54 22.89 16.29
CA TRP A 551 -23.48 22.20 17.03
C TRP A 551 -23.48 20.68 16.87
N LYS A 552 -24.59 20.12 16.39
CA LYS A 552 -24.79 18.69 16.14
C LYS A 552 -25.55 18.54 14.82
N HIS A 553 -25.03 17.76 13.87
CA HIS A 553 -25.66 17.52 12.56
C HIS A 553 -24.97 16.40 11.77
#